data_AF-A0A920STM3-F1
#
_entry.id   AF-A0A920STM3-F1
#
_cell.length_a   1.000
_cell.length_b   1.000
_cell.length_c   1.000
_cell.angle_alpha   90.00
_cell.angle_beta   90.00
_cell.angle_gamma   90.00
#
_symmetry.space_group_name_H-M   'P 1'
#
loop_
_entity.id
_entity.type
_entity.pdbx_description
1 polymer ?
#
loop_
_entity_poly.entity_id
_entity_poly.type
_entity_poly.pdbx_seq_one_letter_code
_entity_poly.pdbx_strand_id
1 'polypeptide(L)'
;MEGGIVFGLSIAMREEITIENGHVVQSNFDDYRIMKMKGVASGQRAIMQSDADSGGAGGAGCPPAAPALTNAIYAATGKRIRRMPIGKQQLI
;
A
#
# COMPACT_ATOMS: atom_id res chain seq x y z
N MET A 1 11.32 5.74 6.34
CA MET A 1 11.07 5.30 4.95
C MET A 1 10.33 3.96 4.89
N GLU A 2 10.84 2.90 5.51
CA GLU A 2 10.18 1.57 5.48
C GLU A 2 8.75 1.57 5.98
N GLY A 3 8.49 2.23 7.11
CA GLY A 3 7.14 2.33 7.66
C GLY A 3 6.14 2.90 6.66
N GLY A 4 6.54 3.91 5.87
CA GLY A 4 5.72 4.48 4.80
C GLY A 4 5.43 3.48 3.68
N ILE A 5 6.43 2.70 3.26
CA ILE A 5 6.26 1.67 2.24
C ILE A 5 5.31 0.57 2.73
N VAL A 6 5.53 0.06 3.95
CA VAL A 6 4.68 -0.97 4.56
C VAL A 6 3.24 -0.46 4.72
N PHE A 7 3.07 0.79 5.16
CA PHE A 7 1.75 1.40 5.29
C PHE A 7 1.04 1.53 3.92
N GLY A 8 1.73 2.05 2.90
CA GLY A 8 1.15 2.16 1.56
C GLY A 8 0.81 0.82 0.91
N LEU A 9 1.62 -0.22 1.14
CA LEU A 9 1.32 -1.59 0.70
C LEU A 9 0.14 -2.20 1.48
N SER A 10 0.04 -1.92 2.77
CA SER A 10 -1.08 -2.35 3.62
C SER A 10 -2.40 -1.79 3.11
N ILE A 11 -2.43 -0.47 2.82
CA ILE A 11 -3.57 0.21 2.19
C ILE A 11 -3.92 -0.44 0.84
N ALA A 12 -2.93 -0.66 -0.01
CA ALA A 12 -3.17 -1.21 -1.34
C ALA A 12 -3.76 -2.63 -1.30
N MET A 13 -3.41 -3.45 -0.31
CA MET A 13 -3.72 -4.88 -0.31
C MET A 13 -4.88 -5.29 0.61
N ARG A 14 -5.16 -4.57 1.71
CA ARG A 14 -6.01 -5.12 2.77
C ARG A 14 -6.95 -4.13 3.44
N GLU A 15 -6.55 -2.86 3.56
CA GLU A 15 -7.32 -1.90 4.33
C GLU A 15 -8.49 -1.35 3.51
N GLU A 16 -9.70 -1.50 4.03
CA GLU A 16 -10.96 -1.04 3.44
C GLU A 16 -11.91 -0.66 4.57
N ILE A 17 -12.54 0.51 4.46
CA ILE A 17 -13.62 0.93 5.35
C ILE A 17 -14.92 0.90 4.54
N THR A 18 -15.93 0.20 5.06
CA THR A 18 -17.28 0.19 4.50
C THR A 18 -18.21 0.99 5.40
N ILE A 19 -19.13 1.75 4.78
CA ILE A 19 -20.13 2.55 5.48
C ILE A 19 -21.51 1.94 5.20
N GLU A 20 -22.23 1.57 6.25
CA GLU A 20 -23.60 1.06 6.19
C GLU A 20 -24.47 1.81 7.20
N ASN A 21 -25.68 2.20 6.79
CA ASN A 21 -26.62 2.97 7.64
C ASN A 21 -25.99 4.19 8.33
N GLY A 22 -25.04 4.86 7.65
CA GLY A 22 -24.34 6.03 8.18
C GLY A 22 -23.21 5.74 9.18
N HIS A 23 -22.83 4.47 9.38
CA HIS A 23 -21.81 4.06 10.34
C HIS A 23 -20.72 3.22 9.69
N VAL A 24 -19.50 3.29 10.24
CA VAL A 24 -18.41 2.40 9.85
C VAL A 24 -18.72 0.99 10.33
N VAL A 25 -18.58 0.01 9.44
CA VAL A 25 -18.85 -1.40 9.76
C VAL A 25 -17.69 -2.04 10.53
N GLN A 26 -16.44 -1.71 10.19
CA GLN A 26 -15.25 -2.27 10.83
C GLN A 26 -15.02 -1.66 12.21
N SER A 27 -14.73 -2.48 13.20
CA SER A 27 -14.62 -2.11 14.61
C SER A 27 -13.22 -2.29 15.20
N ASN A 28 -12.37 -3.14 14.60
CA ASN A 28 -11.06 -3.51 15.16
C ASN A 28 -10.10 -4.10 14.09
N PHE A 29 -8.90 -4.57 14.44
CA PHE A 29 -7.91 -5.03 13.47
C PHE A 29 -8.14 -6.44 12.90
N ASP A 30 -9.13 -7.16 13.40
CA ASP A 30 -9.59 -8.44 12.84
C ASP A 30 -10.53 -8.24 11.64
N ASP A 31 -11.33 -7.17 11.65
CA ASP A 31 -12.22 -6.79 10.54
C ASP A 31 -11.63 -5.67 9.64
N TYR A 32 -10.86 -4.72 10.20
CA TYR A 32 -9.99 -3.80 9.46
C TYR A 32 -8.56 -4.35 9.36
N ARG A 33 -8.29 -5.10 8.29
CA ARG A 33 -7.07 -5.90 8.21
C ARG A 33 -5.85 -5.07 7.81
N ILE A 34 -4.97 -4.81 8.78
CA ILE A 34 -3.64 -4.25 8.52
C ILE A 34 -2.62 -5.33 8.13
N MET A 35 -1.55 -4.92 7.44
CA MET A 35 -0.42 -5.77 7.12
C MET A 35 0.31 -6.20 8.40
N LYS A 36 0.39 -7.52 8.61
CA LYS A 36 1.18 -8.13 9.70
C LYS A 36 2.61 -8.39 9.21
N MET A 37 3.55 -8.58 10.15
CA MET A 37 4.97 -8.81 9.86
C MET A 37 5.20 -9.92 8.81
N LYS A 38 4.41 -11.00 8.84
CA LYS A 38 4.47 -12.10 7.87
C LYS A 38 4.22 -11.70 6.40
N GLY A 39 3.58 -10.56 6.18
CA GLY A 39 3.26 -10.03 4.84
C GLY A 39 4.27 -9.03 4.31
N VAL A 40 5.30 -8.68 5.11
CA VAL A 40 6.33 -7.73 4.73
C VAL A 40 7.50 -8.47 4.09
N ALA A 41 7.82 -8.15 2.85
CA ALA A 41 9.03 -8.63 2.19
C ALA A 41 10.24 -7.78 2.58
N SER A 42 11.43 -8.39 2.61
CA SER A 42 12.69 -7.65 2.73
C SER A 42 12.91 -6.80 1.48
N GLY A 43 13.50 -5.62 1.64
CA GLY A 43 13.76 -4.69 0.55
C GLY A 43 14.98 -3.82 0.81
N GLN A 44 15.54 -3.24 -0.25
CA GLN A 44 16.74 -2.39 -0.18
C GLN A 44 16.38 -0.90 -0.15
N ARG A 45 17.09 -0.18 0.75
CA ARG A 45 17.14 1.28 0.96
C ARG A 45 18.28 1.95 0.21
N ALA A 46 18.05 3.02 -0.54
CA ALA A 46 19.10 3.95 -0.95
C ALA A 46 18.66 5.40 -0.70
N ILE A 47 19.56 6.24 -0.19
CA ILE A 47 19.36 7.67 -0.03
C ILE A 47 20.31 8.36 -1.01
N MET A 48 19.74 9.16 -1.91
CA MET A 48 20.51 9.90 -2.90
C MET A 48 20.84 11.30 -2.35
N GLN A 49 22.10 11.72 -2.49
CA GLN A 49 22.54 13.06 -2.09
C GLN A 49 21.94 14.11 -3.04
N SER A 50 21.61 15.29 -2.49
CA SER A 50 20.99 16.40 -3.22
C SER A 50 21.41 17.72 -2.57
N ASP A 51 21.71 18.73 -3.39
CA ASP A 51 22.04 20.10 -2.94
C ASP A 51 20.81 20.98 -2.74
N ALA A 52 19.61 20.46 -3.02
CA ALA A 52 18.35 21.16 -2.78
C ALA A 52 18.02 21.26 -1.28
N ASP A 53 17.19 22.23 -0.92
CA ASP A 53 16.71 22.40 0.45
C ASP A 53 16.09 21.11 1.00
N SER A 54 16.32 20.86 2.28
CA SER A 54 15.86 19.64 2.94
C SER A 54 14.33 19.52 2.92
N GLY A 55 13.81 18.45 2.30
CA GLY A 55 12.40 18.09 2.33
C GLY A 55 12.04 17.07 3.42
N GLY A 56 10.74 16.87 3.65
CA GLY A 56 10.25 15.86 4.59
C GLY A 56 10.41 14.42 4.07
N ALA A 57 11.17 13.59 4.79
CA ALA A 57 11.42 12.19 4.40
C ALA A 57 10.43 11.17 5.00
N GLY A 58 9.68 11.54 6.05
CA GLY A 58 8.84 10.61 6.81
C GLY A 58 7.74 9.94 5.98
N GLY A 59 7.04 10.74 5.17
CA GLY A 59 5.94 10.29 4.30
C GLY A 59 6.36 9.80 2.92
N ALA A 60 7.62 10.01 2.52
CA ALA A 60 8.07 9.82 1.12
C ALA A 60 7.89 8.38 0.60
N GLY A 61 7.89 7.38 1.48
CA GLY A 61 7.73 5.98 1.11
C GLY A 61 6.29 5.53 0.86
N CYS A 62 5.29 6.26 1.35
CA CYS A 62 3.88 5.84 1.27
C CYS A 62 3.24 6.09 -0.11
N PRO A 63 3.30 7.30 -0.70
CA PRO A 63 2.71 7.57 -2.01
C PRO A 63 3.13 6.62 -3.14
N PRO A 64 4.41 6.22 -3.28
CA PRO A 64 4.83 5.37 -4.40
C PRO A 64 4.47 3.89 -4.23
N ALA A 65 4.07 3.43 -3.04
CA ALA A 65 3.92 2.01 -2.74
C ALA A 65 2.80 1.33 -3.56
N ALA A 66 1.58 1.89 -3.53
CA ALA A 66 0.43 1.36 -4.27
C ALA A 66 0.61 1.37 -5.81
N PRO A 67 1.08 2.47 -6.46
CA PRO A 67 1.33 2.46 -7.90
C PRO A 67 2.47 1.52 -8.29
N ALA A 68 3.53 1.39 -7.48
CA ALA A 68 4.59 0.42 -7.74
C ALA A 68 4.05 -1.03 -7.76
N LEU A 69 3.24 -1.40 -6.77
CA LEU A 69 2.65 -2.74 -6.69
C LEU A 69 1.70 -3.03 -7.86
N THR A 70 0.80 -2.10 -8.19
CA THR A 70 -0.15 -2.29 -9.30
C THR A 70 0.53 -2.33 -10.67
N ASN A 71 1.62 -1.58 -10.86
CA ASN A 71 2.44 -1.69 -12.06
C ASN A 71 3.17 -3.03 -12.15
N ALA A 72 3.67 -3.55 -11.04
CA ALA A 72 4.27 -4.89 -10.99
C ALA A 72 3.25 -5.98 -11.36
N ILE A 73 2.02 -5.90 -10.83
CA ILE A 73 0.93 -6.83 -11.19
C ILE A 73 0.60 -6.74 -12.68
N TYR A 74 0.52 -5.54 -13.24
CA TYR A 74 0.30 -5.38 -14.68
C TYR A 74 1.44 -5.98 -15.50
N ALA A 75 2.70 -5.75 -15.12
CA ALA A 75 3.85 -6.33 -15.83
C ALA A 75 3.80 -7.87 -15.81
N ALA A 76 3.33 -8.47 -14.72
CA ALA A 76 3.22 -9.92 -14.58
C ALA A 76 1.98 -10.54 -15.28
N THR A 77 0.87 -9.80 -15.38
CA THR A 77 -0.44 -10.38 -15.78
C THR A 77 -1.10 -9.71 -17.00
N GLY A 78 -0.62 -8.53 -17.41
CA GLY A 78 -1.27 -7.67 -18.38
C GLY A 78 -2.56 -7.00 -17.89
N LYS A 79 -3.00 -7.25 -16.64
CA LYS A 79 -4.23 -6.68 -16.07
C LYS A 79 -3.94 -5.41 -15.27
N ARG A 80 -4.66 -4.33 -15.58
CA ARG A 80 -4.55 -3.05 -14.87
C ARG A 80 -5.52 -3.02 -13.69
N ILE A 81 -4.99 -2.93 -12.48
CA ILE A 81 -5.80 -2.69 -11.27
C ILE A 81 -5.97 -1.18 -11.08
N ARG A 82 -7.22 -0.75 -10.91
CA ARG A 82 -7.59 0.67 -10.66
C ARG A 82 -8.48 0.88 -9.44
N ARG A 83 -8.96 -0.20 -8.83
CA ARG A 83 -9.78 -0.19 -7.62
C ARG A 83 -8.98 -0.89 -6.53
N MET A 84 -8.89 -0.26 -5.37
CA MET A 84 -8.32 -0.84 -4.16
C MET A 84 -9.45 -1.32 -3.22
N PRO A 85 -9.15 -2.21 -2.27
CA PRO A 85 -7.91 -2.98 -2.14
C PRO A 85 -7.74 -4.04 -3.26
N ILE A 86 -6.52 -4.54 -3.41
CA ILE A 86 -6.17 -5.64 -4.31
C ILE A 86 -6.65 -6.96 -3.70
N GLY A 87 -7.35 -7.79 -4.49
CA GLY A 87 -7.78 -9.14 -4.09
C GLY A 87 -9.12 -9.58 -4.66
N LYS A 88 -9.96 -8.63 -5.12
CA LYS A 88 -11.28 -8.91 -5.73
C LYS A 88 -11.24 -8.94 -7.26
N GLN A 89 -10.10 -8.58 -7.86
CA GLN A 89 -9.89 -8.52 -9.31
C GLN A 89 -9.46 -9.90 -9.83
N GLN A 90 -9.99 -10.32 -10.99
CA GLN A 90 -9.47 -11.50 -11.70
C GLN A 90 -8.15 -11.14 -12.40
N LEU A 91 -7.10 -11.90 -12.11
CA LEU A 91 -5.74 -11.67 -12.60
C LEU A 91 -5.26 -12.72 -13.61
N ILE A 92 -5.90 -13.90 -13.62
CA ILE A 92 -5.69 -15.02 -14.56
C ILE A 92 -7.05 -15.64 -14.91
#